data_AF-A0A4P9Z942-F1
#
_entry.id   AF-A0A4P9Z942-F1
#
_cell.length_a   1.000
_cell.length_b   1.000
_cell.length_c   1.000
_cell.angle_alpha   90.00
_cell.angle_beta   90.00
_cell.angle_gamma   90.00
#
_symmetry.space_group_name_H-M   'P 1'
#
loop_
_entity.id
_entity.type
_entity.pdbx_description
1 polymer ?
#
loop_
_entity_poly.entity_id
_entity_poly.type
_entity_poly.pdbx_seq_one_letter_code
_entity_poly.pdbx_strand_id
1 'polypeptide(L)'
;FKEGTLVISCICWAENYWHVITSVDILYMFEHLVGETFSTQEKSRIRRNLQFLRPSTVNRKSSERIFNAVMAMEGPRPRNIEKDLKVFRWLSLNAALTKVL
;
A
#
# COMPACT_ATOMS: atom_id res chain seq x y z
N PHE A 1 -6.91 -12.42 15.44
CA PHE A 1 -6.45 -11.05 15.73
C PHE A 1 -7.46 -10.37 16.64
N LYS A 2 -7.02 -9.56 17.61
CA LYS A 2 -7.96 -8.80 18.46
C LYS A 2 -8.60 -7.69 17.63
N GLU A 3 -9.89 -7.47 17.80
CA GLU A 3 -10.62 -6.36 17.20
C GLU A 3 -9.94 -5.03 17.58
N GLY A 4 -9.69 -4.17 16.59
CA GLY A 4 -8.95 -2.91 16.76
C GLY A 4 -7.42 -2.99 16.62
N THR A 5 -6.84 -4.16 16.36
CA THR A 5 -5.39 -4.26 16.08
C THR A 5 -5.09 -3.78 14.66
N LEU A 6 -4.20 -2.80 14.51
CA LEU A 6 -3.67 -2.40 13.20
C LEU A 6 -2.91 -3.56 12.56
N VAL A 7 -3.35 -3.96 11.37
CA VAL A 7 -2.69 -4.97 10.53
C VAL A 7 -2.40 -4.35 9.17
N ILE A 8 -1.17 -4.54 8.68
CA ILE A 8 -0.72 -4.09 7.37
C ILE A 8 0.07 -5.20 6.66
N SER A 9 -0.04 -5.23 5.33
CA SER A 9 0.39 -6.37 4.51
C SER A 9 1.86 -6.33 4.11
N CYS A 10 2.70 -7.22 4.64
CA CYS A 10 4.07 -7.42 4.15
C CYS A 10 4.12 -8.47 3.04
N ILE A 11 4.24 -8.04 1.78
CA ILE A 11 4.08 -8.94 0.61
C ILE A 11 5.45 -9.24 0.01
N CYS A 12 5.81 -10.50 -0.10
CA CYS A 12 7.06 -10.91 -0.74
C CYS A 12 6.99 -10.75 -2.27
N TRP A 13 7.94 -10.01 -2.84
CA TRP A 13 8.14 -9.91 -4.28
C TRP A 13 9.39 -10.72 -4.65
N ALA A 14 9.17 -12.00 -4.98
CA ALA A 14 10.23 -12.97 -5.24
C ALA A 14 11.19 -12.54 -6.37
N GLU A 15 10.65 -11.96 -7.45
CA GLU A 15 11.43 -11.55 -8.62
C GLU A 15 12.43 -10.42 -8.32
N ASN A 16 12.22 -9.65 -7.24
CA ASN A 16 13.08 -8.54 -6.83
C ASN A 16 13.74 -8.76 -5.46
N TYR A 17 13.54 -9.92 -4.83
CA TYR A 17 14.12 -10.28 -3.52
C TYR A 17 13.84 -9.26 -2.40
N TRP A 18 12.68 -8.62 -2.42
CA TRP A 18 12.28 -7.67 -1.39
C TRP A 18 10.79 -7.76 -1.05
N HIS A 19 10.40 -7.08 0.03
CA HIS A 19 9.00 -6.99 0.45
C HIS A 19 8.39 -5.66 0.05
N VAL A 20 7.10 -5.68 -0.28
CA VAL A 20 6.33 -4.51 -0.67
C VAL A 20 5.07 -4.33 0.17
N ILE A 21 4.60 -3.09 0.17
CA ILE A 21 3.35 -2.63 0.78
C ILE A 21 2.50 -1.91 -0.28
N THR A 22 1.18 -1.91 -0.13
CA THR A 22 0.30 -1.13 -1.01
C THR A 22 0.02 0.27 -0.44
N SER A 23 -0.40 1.20 -1.31
CA SER A 23 -0.89 2.51 -0.83
C SER A 23 -2.09 2.41 0.11
N VAL A 24 -2.84 1.30 0.03
CA VAL A 24 -4.04 1.10 0.85
C VAL A 24 -3.63 0.76 2.29
N ASP A 25 -2.64 -0.12 2.47
CA ASP A 25 -2.08 -0.41 3.79
C ASP A 25 -1.45 0.83 4.43
N ILE A 26 -0.70 1.64 3.64
CA ILE A 26 -0.09 2.88 4.16
C ILE A 26 -1.17 3.87 4.63
N LEU A 27 -2.24 4.07 3.84
CA LEU A 27 -3.34 4.94 4.22
C LEU A 27 -4.04 4.45 5.48
N TYR A 28 -4.33 3.15 5.55
CA TYR A 28 -4.96 2.54 6.71
C TYR A 28 -4.11 2.69 7.98
N MET A 29 -2.79 2.51 7.85
CA MET A 29 -1.85 2.76 8.94
C MET A 29 -1.89 4.22 9.41
N PHE A 30 -1.85 5.18 8.48
CA PHE A 30 -1.89 6.61 8.86
C PHE A 30 -3.22 6.99 9.52
N GLU A 31 -4.37 6.51 9.02
CA GLU A 31 -5.67 6.74 9.66
C GLU A 31 -5.70 6.17 11.09
N HIS A 32 -5.12 4.97 11.30
CA HIS A 32 -5.02 4.37 12.62
C HIS A 32 -4.09 5.14 13.56
N LEU A 33 -2.96 5.65 13.07
CA LEU A 33 -2.00 6.42 13.86
C LEU A 33 -2.53 7.80 14.26
N VAL A 34 -3.28 8.47 13.37
CA VAL A 34 -3.90 9.77 13.67
C VAL A 34 -5.17 9.58 14.51
N GLY A 35 -5.83 8.42 14.42
CA GLY A 35 -7.08 8.14 15.14
C GLY A 35 -8.33 8.67 14.44
N GLU A 36 -8.22 9.02 13.15
CA GLU A 36 -9.33 9.54 12.33
C GLU A 36 -9.30 8.98 10.91
N THR A 37 -10.45 8.96 10.25
CA THR A 37 -10.52 8.58 8.83
C THR A 37 -10.27 9.78 7.94
N PHE A 38 -9.41 9.63 6.94
CA PHE A 38 -9.15 10.68 5.95
C PHE A 38 -10.26 10.75 4.91
N SER A 39 -10.56 11.97 4.49
CA SER A 39 -11.40 12.26 3.33
C SER A 39 -10.78 11.75 2.02
N THR A 40 -11.60 11.64 0.98
CA THR A 40 -11.13 11.26 -0.37
C THR A 40 -10.04 12.21 -0.90
N GLN A 41 -10.13 13.50 -0.58
CA GLN A 41 -9.18 14.51 -1.02
C GLN A 41 -7.83 14.34 -0.31
N GLU A 42 -7.83 14.10 1.00
CA GLU A 42 -6.62 13.83 1.79
C GLU A 42 -5.96 12.53 1.34
N LYS A 43 -6.74 11.46 1.17
CA LYS A 43 -6.25 10.19 0.60
C LYS A 43 -5.57 10.39 -0.75
N SER A 44 -6.11 11.28 -1.60
CA SER A 44 -5.50 11.64 -2.88
C SER A 44 -4.19 12.43 -2.72
N ARG A 45 -4.14 13.41 -1.80
CA ARG A 45 -2.93 14.18 -1.48
C ARG A 45 -1.82 13.29 -0.93
N ILE A 46 -2.15 12.40 0.01
CA ILE A 46 -1.20 11.44 0.60
C ILE A 46 -0.63 10.53 -0.50
N ARG A 47 -1.47 9.94 -1.36
CA ARG A 47 -0.98 9.11 -2.48
C ARG A 47 -0.05 9.84 -3.44
N ARG A 48 -0.27 11.15 -3.66
CA ARG A 48 0.67 12.00 -4.42
C ARG A 48 1.96 12.23 -3.67
N ASN A 49 1.90 12.54 -2.37
CA ASN A 49 3.09 12.70 -1.54
C ASN A 49 3.95 11.45 -1.56
N LEU A 50 3.34 10.25 -1.47
CA LEU A 50 4.01 8.94 -1.52
C LEU A 50 4.77 8.68 -2.84
N GLN A 51 4.51 9.41 -3.94
CA GLN A 51 5.24 9.21 -5.20
C GLN A 51 6.76 9.47 -5.05
N PHE A 52 7.18 10.25 -4.06
CA PHE A 52 8.60 10.46 -3.76
C PHE A 52 9.36 9.17 -3.43
N LEU A 53 8.66 8.13 -2.95
CA LEU A 53 9.22 6.81 -2.66
C LEU A 53 9.48 5.99 -3.93
N ARG A 54 9.15 6.53 -5.11
CA ARG A 54 9.32 5.88 -6.42
C ARG A 54 8.63 4.51 -6.46
N PRO A 55 7.29 4.46 -6.32
CA PRO A 55 6.57 3.19 -6.33
C PRO A 55 6.77 2.43 -7.64
N SER A 56 6.81 1.11 -7.54
CA SER A 56 6.75 0.23 -8.69
C SER A 56 5.30 0.08 -9.15
N THR A 57 5.11 0.04 -10.46
CA THR A 57 3.85 -0.31 -11.10
C THR A 57 3.82 -1.83 -11.30
N VAL A 58 2.83 -2.52 -10.74
CA VAL A 58 2.61 -3.95 -10.98
C VAL A 58 1.28 -4.16 -11.69
N ASN A 59 1.28 -5.05 -12.68
CA ASN A 59 0.09 -5.39 -13.44
C ASN A 59 0.11 -6.86 -13.84
N ARG A 60 -1.02 -7.31 -14.41
CA ARG A 60 -1.24 -8.70 -14.78
C ARG A 60 -0.29 -9.20 -15.87
N LYS A 61 0.26 -8.33 -16.72
CA LYS A 61 1.10 -8.72 -17.87
C LYS A 61 2.57 -8.89 -17.48
N SER A 62 3.13 -7.93 -16.75
CA SER A 62 4.57 -7.91 -16.43
C SER A 62 4.90 -8.46 -15.04
N SER A 63 3.91 -8.56 -14.16
CA SER A 63 4.13 -8.81 -12.73
C SER A 63 3.00 -9.67 -12.16
N GLU A 64 2.59 -10.69 -12.92
CA GLU A 64 1.43 -11.52 -12.62
C GLU A 64 1.46 -12.12 -11.21
N ARG A 65 2.60 -12.67 -10.79
CA ARG A 65 2.71 -13.35 -9.49
C ARG A 65 2.44 -12.41 -8.32
N ILE A 66 3.10 -11.26 -8.28
CA ILE A 66 2.89 -10.25 -7.23
C ILE A 66 1.51 -9.60 -7.37
N PHE A 67 1.02 -9.37 -8.58
CA PHE A 67 -0.32 -8.83 -8.82
C PHE A 67 -1.40 -9.77 -8.24
N ASN A 68 -1.31 -11.07 -8.53
CA ASN A 68 -2.23 -12.07 -8.00
C ASN A 68 -2.10 -12.21 -6.47
N ALA A 69 -0.88 -12.16 -5.93
CA ALA A 69 -0.67 -12.17 -4.47
C ALA A 69 -1.36 -10.97 -3.79
N VAL A 70 -1.23 -9.76 -4.35
CA VAL A 70 -1.90 -8.56 -3.84
C VAL A 70 -3.43 -8.68 -3.96
N MET A 71 -3.93 -9.19 -5.08
CA MET A 71 -5.37 -9.35 -5.32
C MET A 71 -6.03 -10.45 -4.48
N ALA A 72 -5.27 -11.48 -4.07
CA ALA A 72 -5.76 -12.59 -3.25
C ALA A 72 -5.98 -12.20 -1.77
N MET A 73 -5.51 -11.03 -1.33
CA MET A 73 -5.63 -10.61 0.06
C MET A 73 -7.08 -10.20 0.41
N GLU A 74 -7.56 -10.65 1.57
CA GLU A 74 -8.88 -10.34 2.11
C GLU A 74 -8.91 -8.98 2.81
N GLY A 75 -8.79 -7.91 2.03
CA GLY A 75 -9.04 -6.53 2.46
C GLY A 75 -7.81 -5.76 2.97
N PRO A 76 -7.76 -4.43 2.78
CA PRO A 76 -8.66 -3.60 1.97
C PRO A 76 -8.24 -3.67 0.49
N ARG A 77 -9.10 -4.24 -0.35
CA ARG A 77 -8.84 -4.43 -1.79
C ARG A 77 -8.97 -3.11 -2.54
N PRO A 78 -8.17 -2.86 -3.59
CA PRO A 78 -8.48 -1.81 -4.57
C PRO A 78 -9.88 -2.07 -5.16
N ARG A 79 -10.87 -1.26 -4.79
CA ARG A 79 -12.31 -1.53 -5.04
C ARG A 79 -12.74 -1.51 -6.51
N ASN A 80 -11.89 -1.08 -7.42
CA ASN A 80 -12.23 -1.04 -8.83
C ASN A 80 -10.96 -1.04 -9.69
N ILE A 81 -10.99 -1.90 -10.71
CA ILE A 81 -10.18 -1.90 -11.93
C ILE A 81 -8.98 -2.84 -11.90
N GLU A 82 -8.94 -3.70 -12.91
CA GLU A 82 -7.76 -4.34 -13.51
C GLU A 82 -6.72 -3.29 -13.98
N LYS A 83 -6.33 -2.38 -13.08
CA LYS A 83 -5.39 -1.29 -13.33
C LYS A 83 -4.06 -1.63 -12.70
N ASP A 84 -3.05 -0.98 -13.25
CA ASP A 84 -1.73 -0.87 -12.66
C ASP A 84 -1.80 -0.52 -11.16
N LEU A 85 -1.32 -1.43 -10.32
CA LEU A 85 -1.22 -1.22 -8.88
C LEU A 85 0.11 -0.56 -8.57
N LYS A 86 0.08 0.38 -7.62
CA LYS A 86 1.29 0.96 -7.05
C LYS A 86 1.68 0.22 -5.79
N VAL A 87 2.88 -0.35 -5.81
CA VAL A 87 3.51 -0.99 -4.65
C VAL A 87 4.76 -0.22 -4.25
N PHE A 88 5.04 -0.19 -2.96
CA PHE A 88 6.16 0.55 -2.36
C PHE A 88 7.04 -0.45 -1.62
N ARG A 89 8.35 -0.19 -1.51
CA ARG A 89 9.20 -1.04 -0.67
C ARG A 89 8.73 -0.97 0.78
N TRP A 90 8.57 -2.11 1.42
CA TRP A 90 8.13 -2.20 2.82
C TRP A 90 9.04 -1.38 3.75
N LEU A 91 10.35 -1.43 3.50
CA LEU A 91 11.36 -0.68 4.27
C LEU A 91 11.21 0.85 4.18
N SER A 92 10.48 1.37 3.19
CA SER A 92 10.27 2.81 3.01
C SER A 92 9.15 3.39 3.88
N LEU A 93 8.50 2.57 4.71
CA LEU A 93 7.38 2.98 5.55
C LEU A 93 7.73 4.10 6.53
N ASN A 94 8.92 4.05 7.13
CA ASN A 94 9.38 5.11 8.03
C ASN A 94 9.55 6.45 7.29
N ALA A 95 10.13 6.42 6.08
CA ALA A 95 10.24 7.62 5.26
C ALA A 95 8.86 8.17 4.86
N ALA A 96 7.89 7.29 4.60
CA ALA A 96 6.50 7.67 4.32
C ALA A 96 5.90 8.44 5.50
N LEU A 97 6.07 7.93 6.72
CA LEU A 97 5.62 8.56 7.96
C LEU A 97 6.21 9.96 8.09
N THR A 98 7.53 10.09 8.13
CA THR A 98 8.24 11.37 8.35
C THR A 98 7.87 12.47 7.35
N LYS A 99 7.52 12.11 6.11
CA LYS A 99 7.20 13.09 5.08
C LYS A 99 5.73 13.52 5.06
N VAL A 100 4.82 12.65 5.52
CA VAL A 100 3.38 12.86 5.37
C VAL A 100 2.70 13.25 6.66
N LEU A 101 3.13 12.66 7.79
CA LEU A 101 2.69 12.99 9.14
C LEU A 101 3.76 13.87 9.81
#